data_AF-A0A8S3RHW2-F1
#
_entry.id   AF-A0A8S3RHW2-F1
#
_cell.length_a   1.000
_cell.length_b   1.000
_cell.length_c   1.000
_cell.angle_alpha   90.00
_cell.angle_beta   90.00
_cell.angle_gamma   90.00
#
_symmetry.space_group_name_H-M   'P 1'
#
loop_
_entity.id
_entity.type
_entity.pdbx_description
1 polymer ?
#
loop_
_entity_poly.entity_id
_entity_poly.type
_entity_poly.pdbx_seq_one_letter_code
_entity_poly.pdbx_strand_id
1 'polypeptide(L)'
;MASTNTVAELINESREVLYGETKECVTLENLYQLMVGMNERLTTIEKGMLQVTQINRTLTTMVHNFGELKTKVSKVESDVNKLKSKCDTTESDIASIKNKNANIDRDMKQMKKDNSETNRNMQGLSDFIDDFRAKHESNVKEVSGIRTAMSKAVNDFEDMSHELKQEIKVSINEVKEENYELKDTIIDLQCRSMKNNLIFTGLREPENENTENMIRGFIKDELHIYHKLELGNVHRFGTGAQPGKRGRPRPIVARFIYHNDLAMVMSNTYRLKGKQYGVNKQFPEAIEQARKSLYPIMKEMKAEGHRVRLVRDILYVDGVIYNHQPLNSPSPNNRREVLNTPEDYQSRKRRRRESRNSTDHP
;
A
#
# COMPACT_ATOMS: atom_id res chain seq x y z
N MET A 1 170.79 83.13 68.83
CA MET A 1 171.48 81.84 68.96
C MET A 1 170.43 80.77 69.21
N ALA A 2 170.50 79.69 68.42
CA ALA A 2 170.09 78.31 68.74
C ALA A 2 168.63 78.06 69.18
N SER A 3 167.85 77.31 68.40
CA SER A 3 167.66 75.83 68.55
C SER A 3 166.54 75.53 69.56
N THR A 4 165.65 74.55 69.46
CA THR A 4 165.47 73.35 68.61
C THR A 4 164.13 72.75 69.05
N ASN A 5 163.44 72.08 68.13
CA ASN A 5 162.24 71.26 68.28
C ASN A 5 162.19 70.42 69.57
N THR A 6 160.98 70.12 70.08
CA THR A 6 160.63 68.76 70.54
C THR A 6 159.17 68.55 71.00
N VAL A 7 158.71 67.31 70.76
CA VAL A 7 157.58 66.53 71.34
C VAL A 7 156.24 66.52 70.58
N ALA A 8 155.71 67.61 70.04
CA ALA A 8 154.44 67.55 69.28
C ALA A 8 154.56 66.82 67.93
N GLU A 9 155.75 66.79 67.33
CA GLU A 9 156.08 66.10 66.08
C GLU A 9 156.05 64.56 66.23
N LEU A 10 156.30 64.03 67.43
CA LEU A 10 156.34 62.56 67.67
C LEU A 10 154.95 61.94 67.90
N ILE A 11 153.90 62.74 68.12
CA ILE A 11 152.52 62.22 68.17
C ILE A 11 151.91 62.19 66.76
N ASN A 12 152.33 63.06 65.84
CA ASN A 12 151.82 63.07 64.47
C ASN A 12 152.42 61.98 63.57
N GLU A 13 153.66 61.55 63.83
CA GLU A 13 154.30 60.45 63.09
C GLU A 13 153.64 59.08 63.37
N SER A 14 152.87 58.97 64.46
CA SER A 14 152.14 57.74 64.82
C SER A 14 150.70 57.66 64.27
N ARG A 15 150.19 58.72 63.62
CA ARG A 15 148.81 58.78 63.10
C ARG A 15 148.69 58.60 61.58
N GLU A 16 149.78 58.79 60.84
CA GLU A 16 149.84 58.53 59.39
C GLU A 16 149.92 57.03 59.04
N VAL A 17 150.34 56.18 59.98
CA VAL A 17 150.62 54.76 59.70
C VAL A 17 149.44 53.83 60.02
N LEU A 18 148.43 54.27 60.78
CA LEU A 18 147.33 53.39 61.22
C LEU A 18 145.91 53.82 60.81
N TYR A 19 145.64 55.09 60.48
CA TYR A 19 144.28 55.56 60.17
C TYR A 19 144.28 56.69 59.13
N GLY A 20 144.65 56.39 57.88
CA GLY A 20 144.74 57.36 56.78
C GLY A 20 143.46 58.17 56.51
N GLU A 21 143.29 59.27 57.25
CA GLU A 21 142.35 60.38 57.02
C GLU A 21 142.68 61.53 58.00
N THR A 22 143.13 62.69 57.49
CA THR A 22 143.42 63.89 58.30
C THR A 22 142.54 65.07 57.91
N LYS A 23 141.57 65.33 58.79
CA LYS A 23 140.89 66.60 59.11
C LYS A 23 141.02 67.74 58.08
N GLU A 24 140.00 67.84 57.24
CA GLU A 24 139.65 69.04 56.48
C GLU A 24 139.43 70.24 57.43
N CYS A 25 140.12 71.35 57.17
CA CYS A 25 139.82 72.63 57.79
C CYS A 25 138.48 73.14 57.23
N VAL A 26 137.43 73.06 58.05
CA VAL A 26 136.08 73.53 57.71
C VAL A 26 136.08 75.07 57.80
N THR A 27 136.18 75.72 56.65
CA THR A 27 135.90 77.15 56.50
C THR A 27 134.39 77.40 56.67
N LEU A 28 133.97 78.64 56.94
CA LEU A 28 132.54 79.01 56.95
C LEU A 28 131.85 78.60 55.63
N GLU A 29 132.62 78.60 54.54
CA GLU A 29 132.25 78.11 53.21
C GLU A 29 131.97 76.59 53.22
N ASN A 30 132.82 75.74 53.79
CA ASN A 30 132.58 74.28 53.85
C ASN A 30 131.35 73.93 54.71
N LEU A 31 131.11 74.66 55.80
CA LEU A 31 129.92 74.51 56.63
C LEU A 31 128.65 75.00 55.90
N TYR A 32 128.76 76.08 55.13
CA TYR A 32 127.69 76.56 54.25
C TYR A 32 127.39 75.56 53.12
N GLN A 33 128.40 75.03 52.44
CA GLN A 33 128.26 74.00 51.39
C GLN A 33 127.68 72.69 51.95
N LEU A 34 128.05 72.28 53.17
CA LEU A 34 127.45 71.13 53.86
C LEU A 34 125.99 71.38 54.24
N MET A 35 125.67 72.57 54.80
CA MET A 35 124.28 72.92 55.11
C MET A 35 123.42 73.03 53.84
N VAL A 36 123.97 73.59 52.75
CA VAL A 36 123.33 73.61 51.43
C VAL A 36 123.11 72.19 50.93
N GLY A 37 124.12 71.31 50.96
CA GLY A 37 123.98 69.90 50.54
C GLY A 37 123.06 69.07 51.44
N MET A 38 123.01 69.35 52.74
CA MET A 38 122.04 68.75 53.67
C MET A 38 120.63 69.25 53.39
N ASN A 39 120.45 70.54 53.08
CA ASN A 39 119.17 71.12 52.71
C ASN A 39 118.69 70.60 51.34
N GLU A 40 119.60 70.38 50.39
CA GLU A 40 119.31 69.69 49.11
C GLU A 40 118.92 68.22 49.34
N ARG A 41 119.57 67.51 50.27
CA ARG A 41 119.15 66.17 50.67
C ARG A 41 117.80 66.17 51.38
N LEU A 42 117.54 67.15 52.25
CA LEU A 42 116.28 67.29 52.97
C LEU A 42 115.12 67.55 51.99
N THR A 43 115.30 68.46 51.04
CA THR A 43 114.34 68.71 49.96
C THR A 43 114.13 67.48 49.06
N THR A 44 115.18 66.69 48.82
CA THR A 44 115.07 65.40 48.10
C THR A 44 114.27 64.36 48.90
N ILE A 45 114.50 64.28 50.21
CA ILE A 45 113.75 63.40 51.13
C ILE A 45 112.29 63.83 51.21
N GLU A 46 112.00 65.12 51.33
CA GLU A 46 110.63 65.67 51.31
C GLU A 46 109.92 65.34 49.99
N LYS A 47 110.62 65.45 48.87
CA LYS A 47 110.13 65.04 47.55
C LYS A 47 109.86 63.53 47.48
N GLY A 48 110.72 62.71 48.08
CA GLY A 48 110.51 61.27 48.21
C GLY A 48 109.32 60.92 49.11
N MET A 49 109.14 61.62 50.23
CA MET A 49 108.00 61.47 51.14
C MET A 49 106.68 61.87 50.47
N LEU A 50 106.70 62.91 49.62
CA LEU A 50 105.59 63.31 48.76
C LEU A 50 105.25 62.21 47.73
N GLN A 51 106.25 61.58 47.11
CA GLN A 51 106.03 60.44 46.22
C GLN A 51 105.43 59.25 46.96
N VAL A 52 105.95 58.90 48.15
CA VAL A 52 105.43 57.79 48.98
C VAL A 52 103.99 58.06 49.42
N THR A 53 103.65 59.28 49.81
CA THR A 53 102.27 59.66 50.14
C THR A 53 101.35 59.58 48.93
N GLN A 54 101.84 59.97 47.74
CA GLN A 54 101.09 59.84 46.49
C GLN A 54 100.87 58.36 46.11
N ILE A 55 101.88 57.50 46.30
CA ILE A 55 101.78 56.05 46.12
C ILE A 55 100.77 55.43 47.10
N ASN A 56 100.79 55.81 48.38
CA ASN A 56 99.80 55.29 49.34
C ASN A 56 98.38 55.73 48.98
N ARG A 57 98.23 56.95 48.45
CA ARG A 57 96.94 57.44 47.97
C ARG A 57 96.45 56.63 46.78
N THR A 58 97.30 56.36 45.79
CA THR A 58 96.94 55.51 44.64
C THR A 58 96.67 54.07 45.05
N LEU A 59 97.43 53.52 46.00
CA LEU A 59 97.20 52.19 46.56
C LEU A 59 95.85 52.09 47.28
N THR A 60 95.49 53.10 48.07
CA THR A 60 94.18 53.16 48.75
C THR A 60 93.05 53.18 47.73
N THR A 61 93.17 53.99 46.67
CA THR A 61 92.21 54.00 45.56
C THR A 61 92.14 52.65 44.85
N MET A 62 93.27 51.98 44.61
CA MET A 62 93.30 50.64 44.02
C MET A 62 92.61 49.59 44.89
N VAL A 63 92.83 49.61 46.21
CA VAL A 63 92.14 48.69 47.15
C VAL A 63 90.64 48.92 47.14
N HIS A 64 90.19 50.17 47.11
CA HIS A 64 88.77 50.50 46.98
C HIS A 64 88.18 49.95 45.67
N ASN A 65 88.84 50.24 44.54
CA ASN A 65 88.44 49.73 43.22
C ASN A 65 88.40 48.20 43.18
N PHE A 66 89.36 47.53 43.85
CA PHE A 66 89.39 46.08 43.95
C PHE A 66 88.22 45.53 44.79
N GLY A 67 87.85 46.23 45.86
CA GLY A 67 86.65 45.95 46.64
C GLY A 67 85.38 46.06 45.80
N GLU A 68 85.23 47.13 45.02
CA GLU A 68 84.10 47.29 44.08
C GLU A 68 84.11 46.23 42.98
N LEU A 69 85.29 45.85 42.49
CA LEU A 69 85.41 44.80 41.48
C LEU A 69 84.95 43.45 42.06
N LYS A 70 85.34 43.13 43.29
CA LYS A 70 84.93 41.92 44.00
C LYS A 70 83.41 41.83 44.15
N THR A 71 82.75 42.93 44.52
CA THR A 71 81.28 42.94 44.65
C THR A 71 80.58 42.77 43.30
N LYS A 72 81.07 43.41 42.23
CA LYS A 72 80.57 43.20 40.86
C LYS A 72 80.75 41.74 40.41
N VAL A 73 81.90 41.12 40.70
CA VAL A 73 82.16 39.71 40.39
C VAL A 73 81.17 38.78 41.11
N SER A 74 80.93 38.98 42.41
CA SER A 74 79.94 38.18 43.15
C SER A 74 78.52 38.33 42.59
N LYS A 75 78.15 39.53 42.11
CA LYS A 75 76.86 39.74 41.44
C LYS A 75 76.76 38.99 40.12
N VAL A 76 77.81 39.04 39.29
CA VAL A 76 77.89 38.29 38.03
C VAL A 76 77.76 36.80 38.28
N GLU A 77 78.43 36.26 39.30
CA GLU A 77 78.36 34.84 39.67
C GLU A 77 76.93 34.42 40.06
N SER A 78 76.22 35.26 40.82
CA SER A 78 74.79 35.08 41.12
C SER A 78 73.94 35.05 39.84
N ASP A 79 74.14 36.00 38.93
CA ASP A 79 73.33 36.09 37.70
C ASP A 79 73.63 34.93 36.74
N VAL A 80 74.88 34.48 36.66
CA VAL A 80 75.28 33.26 35.92
C VAL A 80 74.57 32.02 36.48
N ASN A 81 74.49 31.89 37.80
CA ASN A 81 73.77 30.76 38.42
C ASN A 81 72.26 30.80 38.12
N LYS A 82 71.64 31.99 38.12
CA LYS A 82 70.23 32.15 37.72
C LYS A 82 70.00 31.84 36.24
N LEU A 83 70.95 32.20 35.37
CA LEU A 83 70.89 31.87 33.94
C LEU A 83 71.00 30.36 33.73
N LYS A 84 71.89 29.69 34.46
CA LYS A 84 72.03 28.23 34.41
C LYS A 84 70.72 27.52 34.76
N SER A 85 70.08 27.87 35.88
CA SER A 85 68.81 27.25 36.26
C SER A 85 67.70 27.47 35.23
N LYS A 86 67.63 28.67 34.63
CA LYS A 86 66.68 28.93 33.53
C LYS A 86 67.00 28.09 32.30
N CYS A 87 68.28 27.94 31.96
CA CYS A 87 68.74 27.10 30.86
C CYS A 87 68.31 25.63 31.05
N ASP A 88 68.53 25.08 32.25
CA ASP A 88 68.12 23.72 32.60
C ASP A 88 66.61 23.53 32.45
N THR A 89 65.83 24.54 32.86
CA THR A 89 64.37 24.53 32.73
C THR A 89 63.96 24.54 31.25
N THR A 90 64.58 25.40 30.44
CA THR A 90 64.28 25.47 28.99
C THR A 90 64.67 24.20 28.24
N GLU A 91 65.76 23.52 28.63
CA GLU A 91 66.13 22.23 28.05
C GLU A 91 65.06 21.17 28.35
N SER A 92 64.50 21.19 29.57
CA SER A 92 63.39 20.32 29.96
C SER A 92 62.13 20.56 29.12
N ASP A 93 61.75 21.83 28.93
CA ASP A 93 60.59 22.20 28.12
C ASP A 93 60.77 21.82 26.65
N ILE A 94 61.97 22.04 26.09
CA ILE A 94 62.31 21.63 24.72
C ILE A 94 62.18 20.12 24.55
N ALA A 95 62.66 19.34 25.52
CA ALA A 95 62.52 17.88 25.50
C ALA A 95 61.03 17.45 25.54
N SER A 96 60.20 18.09 26.36
CA SER A 96 58.76 17.82 26.39
C SER A 96 58.06 18.17 25.07
N ILE A 97 58.38 19.33 24.49
CA ILE A 97 57.83 19.77 23.19
C ILE A 97 58.23 18.80 22.09
N LYS A 98 59.49 18.34 22.07
CA LYS A 98 59.98 17.36 21.09
C LYS A 98 59.18 16.06 21.13
N ASN A 99 58.87 15.57 22.33
CA ASN A 99 58.05 14.37 22.50
C ASN A 99 56.60 14.58 22.04
N LYS A 100 55.99 15.73 22.36
CA LYS A 100 54.64 16.08 21.88
C LYS A 100 54.60 16.19 20.36
N ASN A 101 55.59 16.82 19.74
CA ASN A 101 55.67 16.95 18.28
C ASN A 101 55.79 15.59 17.59
N ALA A 102 56.58 14.67 18.16
CA ALA A 102 56.69 13.30 17.66
C ALA A 102 55.37 12.51 17.77
N ASN A 103 54.55 12.78 18.79
CA ASN A 103 53.20 12.20 18.90
C ASN A 103 52.27 12.77 17.83
N ILE A 104 52.23 14.09 17.65
CA ILE A 104 51.41 14.77 16.64
C ILE A 104 51.72 14.25 15.23
N ASP A 105 53.00 14.04 14.91
CA ASP A 105 53.43 13.47 13.63
C ASP A 105 52.89 12.05 13.41
N ARG A 106 52.80 11.24 14.48
CA ARG A 106 52.20 9.89 14.41
C ARG A 106 50.70 9.98 14.16
N ASP A 107 49.99 10.80 14.91
CA ASP A 107 48.54 10.97 14.77
C ASP A 107 48.18 11.51 13.38
N MET A 108 48.97 12.45 12.87
CA MET A 108 48.75 13.03 11.54
C MET A 108 49.01 12.01 10.41
N LYS A 109 49.98 11.11 10.57
CA LYS A 109 50.17 9.98 9.64
C LYS A 109 48.99 9.01 9.70
N GLN A 110 48.48 8.70 10.89
CA GLN A 110 47.31 7.84 11.05
C GLN A 110 46.06 8.46 10.41
N MET A 111 45.76 9.73 10.69
CA MET A 111 44.62 10.43 10.09
C MET A 111 44.68 10.46 8.56
N LYS A 112 45.87 10.62 7.96
CA LYS A 112 46.02 10.54 6.49
C LYS A 112 45.64 9.17 5.95
N LYS A 113 45.99 8.10 6.67
CA LYS A 113 45.62 6.73 6.30
C LYS A 113 44.10 6.55 6.39
N ASP A 114 43.48 6.94 7.49
CA ASP A 114 42.04 6.79 7.72
C ASP A 114 41.22 7.61 6.72
N ASN A 115 41.69 8.82 6.37
CA ASN A 115 41.05 9.65 5.35
C ASN A 115 41.14 9.00 3.95
N SER A 116 42.27 8.37 3.62
CA SER A 116 42.43 7.63 2.35
C SER A 116 41.50 6.42 2.27
N GLU A 117 41.27 5.73 3.39
CA GLU A 117 40.36 4.60 3.47
C GLU A 117 38.89 5.04 3.37
N THR A 118 38.54 6.11 4.09
CA THR A 118 37.21 6.73 4.01
C THR A 118 36.86 7.15 2.57
N ASN A 119 37.82 7.74 1.84
CA ASN A 119 37.63 8.10 0.43
C ASN A 119 37.38 6.89 -0.47
N ARG A 120 38.07 5.76 -0.24
CA ARG A 120 37.81 4.52 -0.99
C ARG A 120 36.42 3.98 -0.72
N ASN A 121 36.00 3.97 0.54
CA ASN A 121 34.65 3.53 0.93
C ASN A 121 33.57 4.42 0.31
N MET A 122 33.79 5.75 0.28
CA MET A 122 32.88 6.70 -0.34
C MET A 122 32.76 6.48 -1.86
N GLN A 123 33.86 6.18 -2.54
CA GLN A 123 33.82 5.82 -3.96
C GLN A 123 33.00 4.54 -4.19
N GLY A 124 33.23 3.50 -3.40
CA GLY A 124 32.47 2.25 -3.52
C GLY A 124 30.96 2.43 -3.27
N LEU A 125 30.59 3.33 -2.35
CA LEU A 125 29.19 3.68 -2.12
C LEU A 125 28.59 4.44 -3.32
N SER A 126 29.36 5.33 -3.95
CA SER A 126 28.92 6.04 -5.15
C SER A 126 28.64 5.06 -6.29
N ASP A 127 29.56 4.13 -6.55
CA ASP A 127 29.42 3.13 -7.62
C ASP A 127 28.20 2.23 -7.37
N PHE A 128 27.95 1.84 -6.11
CA PHE A 128 26.76 1.08 -5.74
C PHE A 128 25.46 1.86 -5.96
N ILE A 129 25.44 3.15 -5.64
CA ILE A 129 24.27 4.01 -5.85
C ILE A 129 23.95 4.14 -7.34
N ASP A 130 24.96 4.24 -8.20
CA ASP A 130 24.76 4.34 -9.65
C ASP A 130 24.21 3.03 -10.24
N ASP A 131 24.73 1.87 -9.81
CA ASP A 131 24.19 0.56 -10.19
C ASP A 131 22.74 0.38 -9.71
N PHE A 132 22.46 0.75 -8.45
CA PHE A 132 21.12 0.70 -7.89
C PHE A 132 20.15 1.58 -8.67
N ARG A 133 20.56 2.80 -9.05
CA ARG A 133 19.74 3.71 -9.87
C ARG A 133 19.46 3.11 -11.25
N ALA A 134 20.46 2.52 -11.92
CA ALA A 134 20.27 1.89 -13.22
C ALA A 134 19.26 0.73 -13.15
N LYS A 135 19.38 -0.12 -12.12
CA LYS A 135 18.43 -1.22 -11.88
C LYS A 135 17.02 -0.71 -11.57
N HIS A 136 16.91 0.32 -10.74
CA HIS A 136 15.61 0.95 -10.43
C HIS A 136 14.94 1.50 -11.69
N GLU A 137 15.68 2.19 -12.55
CA GLU A 137 15.18 2.72 -13.83
C GLU A 137 14.67 1.61 -14.76
N SER A 138 15.41 0.48 -14.85
CA SER A 138 14.97 -0.68 -15.62
C SER A 138 13.64 -1.25 -15.09
N ASN A 139 13.56 -1.46 -13.77
CA ASN A 139 12.36 -1.99 -13.14
C ASN A 139 11.16 -1.04 -13.34
N VAL A 140 11.36 0.28 -13.27
CA VAL A 140 10.30 1.27 -13.53
C VAL A 140 9.75 1.13 -14.95
N LYS A 141 10.61 0.92 -15.96
CA LYS A 141 10.20 0.71 -17.35
C LYS A 141 9.40 -0.58 -17.53
N GLU A 142 9.83 -1.68 -16.91
CA GLU A 142 9.11 -2.95 -16.93
C GLU A 142 7.72 -2.83 -16.30
N VAL A 143 7.63 -2.22 -15.11
CA VAL A 143 6.37 -1.99 -14.40
C VAL A 143 5.42 -1.11 -15.24
N SER A 144 5.94 -0.07 -15.90
CA SER A 144 5.19 0.76 -16.84
C SER A 144 4.62 -0.04 -18.03
N GLY A 145 5.45 -0.92 -18.62
CA GLY A 145 5.03 -1.80 -19.70
C GLY A 145 3.91 -2.75 -19.29
N ILE A 146 4.06 -3.40 -18.13
CA ILE A 146 3.05 -4.29 -17.56
C ILE A 146 1.75 -3.52 -17.29
N ARG A 147 1.83 -2.32 -16.72
CA ARG A 147 0.65 -1.48 -16.44
C ARG A 147 -0.13 -1.14 -17.72
N THR A 148 0.58 -0.83 -18.80
CA THR A 148 -0.03 -0.49 -20.08
C THR A 148 -0.71 -1.72 -20.70
N ALA A 149 -0.03 -2.88 -20.70
CA ALA A 149 -0.60 -4.13 -21.18
C ALA A 149 -1.83 -4.57 -20.37
N MET A 150 -1.77 -4.44 -19.05
CA MET A 150 -2.89 -4.73 -18.14
C MET A 150 -4.09 -3.82 -18.43
N SER A 151 -3.87 -2.51 -18.63
CA SER A 151 -4.95 -1.57 -18.92
C SER A 151 -5.67 -1.92 -20.24
N LYS A 152 -4.91 -2.32 -21.27
CA LYS A 152 -5.50 -2.79 -22.53
C LYS A 152 -6.31 -4.07 -22.32
N ALA A 153 -5.76 -5.06 -21.61
CA ALA A 153 -6.44 -6.33 -21.36
C ALA A 153 -7.73 -6.16 -20.54
N VAL A 154 -7.76 -5.23 -19.59
CA VAL A 154 -8.98 -4.89 -18.83
C VAL A 154 -10.06 -4.32 -19.74
N ASN A 155 -9.71 -3.36 -20.61
CA ASN A 155 -10.66 -2.78 -21.55
C ASN A 155 -11.21 -3.82 -22.55
N ASP A 156 -10.32 -4.64 -23.14
CA ASP A 156 -10.73 -5.71 -24.07
C ASP A 156 -11.69 -6.72 -23.39
N PHE A 157 -11.47 -7.00 -22.10
CA PHE A 157 -12.35 -7.86 -21.31
C PHE A 157 -13.70 -7.22 -20.98
N GLU A 158 -13.73 -5.92 -20.69
CA GLU A 158 -14.97 -5.17 -20.46
C GLU A 158 -15.85 -5.14 -21.71
N ASP A 159 -15.25 -4.90 -22.88
CA ASP A 159 -15.95 -4.90 -24.17
C ASP A 159 -16.54 -6.28 -24.48
N MET A 160 -15.73 -7.35 -24.36
CA MET A 160 -16.20 -8.72 -24.55
C MET A 160 -17.30 -9.11 -23.55
N SER A 161 -17.20 -8.66 -22.29
CA SER A 161 -18.23 -8.91 -21.28
C SER A 161 -19.56 -8.23 -21.65
N HIS A 162 -19.50 -7.03 -22.23
CA HIS A 162 -20.68 -6.31 -22.66
C HIS A 162 -21.36 -6.98 -23.87
N GLU A 163 -20.58 -7.38 -24.87
CA GLU A 163 -21.07 -8.12 -26.05
C GLU A 163 -21.76 -9.43 -25.64
N LEU A 164 -21.09 -10.25 -24.83
CA LEU A 164 -21.65 -11.52 -24.34
C LEU A 164 -22.95 -11.32 -23.56
N LYS A 165 -23.05 -10.27 -22.72
CA LYS A 165 -24.29 -9.96 -21.99
C LYS A 165 -25.43 -9.59 -22.92
N GLN A 166 -25.14 -8.87 -24.01
CA GLN A 166 -26.15 -8.51 -25.00
C GLN A 166 -26.63 -9.74 -25.78
N GLU A 167 -25.71 -10.57 -26.27
CA GLU A 167 -26.04 -11.80 -26.99
C GLU A 167 -26.90 -12.74 -26.14
N ILE A 168 -26.49 -13.00 -24.89
CA ILE A 168 -27.25 -13.85 -23.96
C ILE A 168 -28.66 -13.29 -23.73
N LYS A 169 -28.81 -11.96 -23.61
CA LYS A 169 -30.11 -11.33 -23.41
C LYS A 169 -31.03 -11.52 -24.61
N VAL A 170 -30.49 -11.40 -25.83
CA VAL A 170 -31.24 -11.63 -27.07
C VAL A 170 -31.69 -13.08 -27.15
N SER A 171 -30.77 -14.04 -27.01
CA SER A 171 -31.09 -15.47 -27.09
C SER A 171 -32.09 -15.92 -26.00
N ILE A 172 -31.99 -15.40 -24.77
CA ILE A 172 -32.97 -15.69 -23.72
C ILE A 172 -34.38 -15.23 -24.12
N ASN A 173 -34.50 -14.06 -24.76
CA ASN A 173 -35.79 -13.55 -25.19
C ASN A 173 -36.36 -14.39 -26.34
N GLU A 174 -35.54 -14.76 -27.31
CA GLU A 174 -35.95 -15.63 -28.42
C GLU A 174 -36.46 -16.98 -27.91
N VAL A 175 -35.69 -17.65 -27.03
CA VAL A 175 -36.09 -18.93 -26.44
C VAL A 175 -37.37 -18.80 -25.61
N LYS A 176 -37.56 -17.69 -24.90
CA LYS A 176 -38.81 -17.42 -24.15
C LYS A 176 -40.01 -17.29 -25.08
N GLU A 177 -39.87 -16.51 -26.16
CA GLU A 177 -40.94 -16.34 -27.15
C GLU A 177 -41.32 -17.67 -27.80
N GLU A 178 -40.33 -18.46 -28.24
CA GLU A 178 -40.58 -19.80 -28.78
C GLU A 178 -41.26 -20.71 -27.75
N ASN A 179 -40.86 -20.66 -26.48
CA ASN A 179 -41.49 -21.44 -25.42
C ASN A 179 -42.97 -21.05 -25.23
N TYR A 180 -43.31 -19.76 -25.32
CA TYR A 180 -44.69 -19.31 -25.28
C TYR A 180 -45.49 -19.79 -26.49
N GLU A 181 -44.93 -19.70 -27.71
CA GLU A 181 -45.59 -20.18 -28.92
C GLU A 181 -45.81 -21.70 -28.89
N LEU A 182 -44.84 -22.46 -28.39
CA LEU A 182 -44.95 -23.91 -28.22
C LEU A 182 -46.00 -24.28 -27.19
N LYS A 183 -46.02 -23.62 -26.02
CA LYS A 183 -47.06 -23.85 -24.99
C LYS A 183 -48.45 -23.55 -25.53
N ASP A 184 -48.61 -22.45 -26.26
CA ASP A 184 -49.89 -22.10 -26.87
C ASP A 184 -50.34 -23.14 -27.90
N THR A 185 -49.42 -23.60 -28.74
CA THR A 185 -49.67 -24.65 -29.75
C THR A 185 -50.04 -25.98 -29.09
N ILE A 186 -49.35 -26.37 -28.02
CA ILE A 186 -49.67 -27.57 -27.24
C ILE A 186 -51.09 -27.47 -26.66
N ILE A 187 -51.43 -26.34 -26.04
CA ILE A 187 -52.76 -26.12 -25.47
C ILE A 187 -53.83 -26.17 -26.57
N ASP A 188 -53.59 -25.57 -27.73
CA ASP A 188 -54.52 -25.61 -28.87
C ASP A 188 -54.72 -27.04 -29.41
N LEU A 189 -53.63 -27.80 -29.61
CA LEU A 189 -53.70 -29.20 -30.04
C LEU A 189 -54.44 -30.07 -29.02
N GLN A 190 -54.18 -29.89 -27.73
CA GLN A 190 -54.91 -30.60 -26.67
C GLN A 190 -56.39 -30.24 -26.68
N CYS A 191 -56.75 -28.96 -26.84
CA CYS A 191 -58.15 -28.53 -26.96
C CYS A 191 -58.85 -29.16 -28.16
N ARG A 192 -58.18 -29.23 -29.32
CA ARG A 192 -58.72 -29.88 -30.53
C ARG A 192 -58.90 -31.39 -30.32
N SER A 193 -57.90 -32.04 -29.74
CA SER A 193 -57.91 -33.48 -29.48
C SER A 193 -59.01 -33.89 -28.50
N MET A 194 -59.22 -33.08 -27.44
CA MET A 194 -60.21 -33.32 -26.37
C MET A 194 -61.60 -32.74 -26.67
N LYS A 195 -61.80 -32.04 -27.80
CA LYS A 195 -63.03 -31.31 -28.12
C LYS A 195 -64.29 -32.17 -28.02
N ASN A 196 -64.20 -33.42 -28.46
CA ASN A 196 -65.32 -34.36 -28.48
C ASN A 196 -65.32 -35.33 -27.29
N ASN A 197 -64.71 -34.95 -26.17
CA ASN A 197 -64.63 -35.80 -24.99
C ASN A 197 -65.55 -35.27 -23.89
N LEU A 198 -66.30 -36.18 -23.25
CA LEU A 198 -67.04 -35.91 -22.02
C LEU A 198 -66.45 -36.71 -20.86
N ILE A 199 -66.45 -36.06 -19.69
CA ILE A 199 -66.07 -36.63 -18.40
C ILE A 199 -67.35 -36.95 -17.64
N PHE A 200 -67.49 -38.21 -17.25
CA PHE A 200 -68.58 -38.71 -16.42
C PHE A 200 -68.06 -38.99 -15.01
N THR A 201 -68.65 -38.35 -14.02
CA THR A 201 -68.30 -38.50 -12.59
C THR A 201 -69.43 -39.17 -11.82
N GLY A 202 -69.09 -39.82 -10.70
CA GLY A 202 -70.08 -40.45 -9.81
C GLY A 202 -70.52 -41.87 -10.21
N LEU A 203 -69.97 -42.44 -11.28
CA LEU A 203 -70.23 -43.81 -11.71
C LEU A 203 -69.43 -44.82 -10.87
N ARG A 204 -70.11 -45.80 -10.26
CA ARG A 204 -69.48 -46.89 -9.48
C ARG A 204 -68.40 -47.61 -10.29
N GLU A 205 -67.34 -48.06 -9.62
CA GLU A 205 -66.16 -48.69 -10.23
C GLU A 205 -66.06 -50.15 -9.77
N PRO A 206 -66.73 -51.11 -10.46
CA PRO A 206 -66.59 -52.54 -10.17
C PRO A 206 -65.28 -53.11 -10.74
N GLU A 207 -64.77 -54.21 -10.18
CA GLU A 207 -63.47 -54.80 -10.55
C GLU A 207 -63.40 -55.24 -12.04
N ASN A 208 -64.49 -55.76 -12.58
CA ASN A 208 -64.61 -56.19 -13.98
C ASN A 208 -65.53 -55.25 -14.76
N GLU A 209 -65.20 -53.96 -14.80
CA GLU A 209 -66.02 -52.97 -15.50
C GLU A 209 -65.81 -52.97 -17.02
N ASN A 210 -66.91 -52.82 -17.76
CA ASN A 210 -66.89 -52.39 -19.15
C ASN A 210 -67.35 -50.94 -19.21
N THR A 211 -66.39 -50.03 -19.27
CA THR A 211 -66.61 -48.57 -19.23
C THR A 211 -67.54 -48.10 -20.36
N GLU A 212 -67.42 -48.66 -21.57
CA GLU A 212 -68.26 -48.29 -22.70
C GLU A 212 -69.72 -48.68 -22.46
N ASN A 213 -69.99 -49.93 -22.07
CA ASN A 213 -71.34 -50.40 -21.76
C ASN A 213 -71.97 -49.63 -20.60
N MET A 214 -71.16 -49.27 -19.59
CA MET A 214 -71.62 -48.42 -18.49
C MET A 214 -72.06 -47.03 -18.97
N ILE A 215 -71.29 -46.40 -19.85
CA ILE A 215 -71.67 -45.10 -20.43
C ILE A 215 -72.92 -45.23 -21.29
N ARG A 216 -73.04 -46.27 -22.11
CA ARG A 216 -74.23 -46.53 -22.94
C ARG A 216 -75.49 -46.73 -22.09
N GLY A 217 -75.41 -47.56 -21.05
CA GLY A 217 -76.50 -47.79 -20.09
C GLY A 217 -76.86 -46.49 -19.36
N PHE A 218 -75.87 -45.78 -18.82
CA PHE A 218 -76.08 -44.48 -18.17
C PHE A 218 -76.81 -43.48 -19.07
N ILE A 219 -76.41 -43.35 -20.33
CA ILE A 219 -77.04 -42.41 -21.26
C ILE A 219 -78.50 -42.80 -21.57
N LYS A 220 -78.79 -44.10 -21.66
CA LYS A 220 -80.15 -44.60 -21.88
C LYS A 220 -81.04 -44.40 -20.65
N ASP A 221 -80.53 -44.76 -19.47
CA ASP A 221 -81.33 -44.85 -18.25
C ASP A 221 -81.47 -43.49 -17.56
N GLU A 222 -80.39 -42.70 -17.51
CA GLU A 222 -80.35 -41.43 -16.77
C GLU A 222 -80.64 -40.21 -17.65
N LEU A 223 -80.27 -40.26 -18.94
CA LEU A 223 -80.49 -39.17 -19.90
C LEU A 223 -81.63 -39.42 -20.89
N HIS A 224 -82.22 -40.63 -20.90
CA HIS A 224 -83.30 -41.05 -21.82
C HIS A 224 -82.96 -40.88 -23.30
N ILE A 225 -81.70 -41.08 -23.67
CA ILE A 225 -81.25 -41.05 -25.06
C ILE A 225 -81.13 -42.50 -25.54
N TYR A 226 -82.10 -42.93 -26.33
CA TYR A 226 -82.16 -44.28 -26.92
C TYR A 226 -81.41 -44.39 -28.26
N HIS A 227 -80.91 -43.27 -28.78
CA HIS A 227 -80.11 -43.22 -29.99
C HIS A 227 -78.78 -43.99 -29.82
N LYS A 228 -78.39 -44.77 -30.84
CA LYS A 228 -77.12 -45.49 -30.82
C LYS A 228 -75.96 -44.51 -31.04
N LEU A 229 -75.20 -44.25 -29.98
CA LEU A 229 -74.04 -43.35 -30.01
C LEU A 229 -72.79 -44.11 -30.48
N GLU A 230 -71.99 -43.51 -31.37
CA GLU A 230 -70.69 -44.07 -31.72
C GLU A 230 -69.60 -43.45 -30.83
N LEU A 231 -68.99 -44.31 -30.00
CA LEU A 231 -67.95 -43.94 -29.05
C LEU A 231 -66.59 -44.44 -29.56
N GLY A 232 -65.56 -43.62 -29.40
CA GLY A 232 -64.17 -44.05 -29.53
C GLY A 232 -63.67 -44.61 -28.20
N ASN A 233 -62.45 -44.23 -27.80
CA ASN A 233 -61.86 -44.69 -26.55
C ASN A 233 -62.70 -44.23 -25.33
N VAL A 234 -63.07 -45.19 -24.48
CA VAL A 234 -63.77 -44.96 -23.21
C VAL A 234 -62.96 -45.60 -22.07
N HIS A 235 -62.48 -44.81 -21.12
CA HIS A 235 -61.64 -45.32 -20.03
C HIS A 235 -61.73 -44.46 -18.77
N ARG A 236 -61.43 -45.05 -17.62
CA ARG A 236 -61.23 -44.31 -16.37
C ARG A 236 -59.93 -43.51 -16.43
N PHE A 237 -59.91 -42.36 -15.79
CA PHE A 237 -58.70 -41.56 -15.60
C PHE A 237 -58.64 -40.96 -14.19
N GLY A 238 -57.44 -40.56 -13.77
CA GLY A 238 -57.17 -40.09 -12.41
C GLY A 238 -56.58 -41.17 -11.50
N THR A 239 -56.01 -40.73 -10.38
CA THR A 239 -55.44 -41.62 -9.36
C THR A 239 -56.55 -42.39 -8.65
N GLY A 240 -56.38 -43.71 -8.54
CA GLY A 240 -57.33 -44.59 -7.86
C GLY A 240 -57.47 -44.24 -6.37
N ALA A 241 -58.55 -44.71 -5.75
CA ALA A 241 -58.71 -44.61 -4.31
C ALA A 241 -57.53 -45.33 -3.63
N GLN A 242 -56.78 -44.62 -2.79
CA GLN A 242 -55.77 -45.25 -1.93
C GLN A 242 -56.45 -46.28 -1.03
N PRO A 243 -55.86 -47.47 -0.80
CA PRO A 243 -56.40 -48.45 0.13
C PRO A 243 -56.62 -47.79 1.50
N GLY A 244 -57.83 -47.87 2.03
CA GLY A 244 -58.18 -47.33 3.36
C GLY A 244 -58.85 -45.94 3.38
N LYS A 245 -58.95 -45.22 2.25
CA LYS A 245 -59.83 -44.04 2.14
C LYS A 245 -61.06 -44.41 1.31
N ARG A 246 -62.27 -44.13 1.80
CA ARG A 246 -63.51 -44.16 0.99
C ARG A 246 -63.40 -43.12 -0.13
N GLY A 247 -62.71 -43.48 -1.21
CA GLY A 247 -62.47 -42.62 -2.36
C GLY A 247 -63.72 -42.47 -3.21
N ARG A 248 -63.87 -41.31 -3.84
CA ARG A 248 -64.86 -41.12 -4.90
C ARG A 248 -64.46 -41.98 -6.11
N PRO A 249 -65.41 -42.62 -6.82
CA PRO A 249 -65.10 -43.39 -8.03
C PRO A 249 -64.34 -42.54 -9.06
N ARG A 250 -63.36 -43.14 -9.75
CA ARG A 250 -62.58 -42.42 -10.77
C ARG A 250 -63.48 -41.96 -11.91
N PRO A 251 -63.35 -40.74 -12.44
CA PRO A 251 -64.14 -40.33 -13.60
C PRO A 251 -63.86 -41.17 -14.85
N ILE A 252 -64.85 -41.31 -15.74
CA ILE A 252 -64.70 -41.93 -17.06
C ILE A 252 -64.61 -40.82 -18.11
N VAL A 253 -63.59 -40.85 -18.99
CA VAL A 253 -63.62 -40.09 -20.25
C VAL A 253 -64.21 -40.97 -21.34
N ALA A 254 -65.19 -40.44 -22.07
CA ALA A 254 -65.65 -41.04 -23.31
C ALA A 254 -65.43 -40.07 -24.48
N ARG A 255 -64.76 -40.56 -25.54
CA ARG A 255 -64.64 -39.84 -26.81
C ARG A 255 -65.86 -40.12 -27.68
N PHE A 256 -66.54 -39.08 -28.13
CA PHE A 256 -67.63 -39.16 -29.09
C PHE A 256 -67.06 -39.01 -30.50
N ILE A 257 -67.48 -39.89 -31.41
CA ILE A 257 -67.08 -39.80 -32.83
C ILE A 257 -67.77 -38.59 -33.48
N TYR A 258 -69.07 -38.42 -33.22
CA TYR A 258 -69.86 -37.31 -33.76
C TYR A 258 -70.08 -36.20 -32.72
N HIS A 259 -69.79 -34.95 -33.11
CA HIS A 259 -70.00 -33.80 -32.22
C HIS A 259 -71.49 -33.57 -31.90
N ASN A 260 -72.39 -33.92 -32.82
CA ASN A 260 -73.84 -33.78 -32.62
C ASN A 260 -74.32 -34.69 -31.47
N ASP A 261 -73.78 -35.91 -31.38
CA ASP A 261 -74.07 -36.85 -30.30
C ASP A 261 -73.62 -36.30 -28.95
N LEU A 262 -72.42 -35.73 -28.88
CA LEU A 262 -71.94 -35.04 -27.68
C LEU A 262 -72.87 -33.89 -27.31
N ALA A 263 -73.28 -33.06 -28.27
CA ALA A 263 -74.17 -31.93 -28.03
C ALA A 263 -75.54 -32.38 -27.51
N MET A 264 -76.08 -33.48 -28.05
CA MET A 264 -77.33 -34.10 -27.59
C MET A 264 -77.23 -34.65 -26.17
N VAL A 265 -76.11 -35.29 -25.82
CA VAL A 265 -75.84 -35.72 -24.44
C VAL A 265 -75.77 -34.51 -23.52
N MET A 266 -75.00 -33.49 -23.89
CA MET A 266 -74.84 -32.26 -23.10
C MET A 266 -76.17 -31.52 -22.88
N SER A 267 -77.05 -31.46 -23.88
CA SER A 267 -78.36 -30.78 -23.76
C SER A 267 -79.34 -31.49 -22.83
N ASN A 268 -79.14 -32.78 -22.53
CA ASN A 268 -79.97 -33.55 -21.61
C ASN A 268 -79.41 -33.64 -20.19
N THR A 269 -78.22 -33.09 -19.93
CA THR A 269 -77.57 -33.15 -18.59
C THR A 269 -78.35 -32.47 -17.47
N TYR A 270 -79.30 -31.57 -17.78
CA TYR A 270 -80.17 -30.96 -16.77
C TYR A 270 -80.99 -32.01 -15.97
N ARG A 271 -81.24 -33.19 -16.55
CA ARG A 271 -81.92 -34.33 -15.91
C ARG A 271 -81.12 -34.94 -14.76
N LEU A 272 -79.82 -34.66 -14.69
CA LEU A 272 -78.94 -35.12 -13.62
C LEU A 272 -78.98 -34.20 -12.38
N LYS A 273 -79.71 -33.09 -12.43
CA LYS A 273 -79.80 -32.15 -11.30
C LYS A 273 -80.38 -32.86 -10.07
N GLY A 274 -79.61 -32.84 -8.98
CA GLY A 274 -79.97 -33.53 -7.72
C GLY A 274 -79.50 -34.98 -7.62
N LYS A 275 -78.90 -35.54 -8.69
CA LYS A 275 -78.28 -36.87 -8.66
C LYS A 275 -76.79 -36.77 -8.30
N GLN A 276 -76.18 -37.92 -7.99
CA GLN A 276 -74.75 -38.02 -7.66
C GLN A 276 -73.81 -37.92 -8.89
N TYR A 277 -74.37 -37.88 -10.09
CA TYR A 277 -73.65 -37.94 -11.35
C TYR A 277 -73.33 -36.54 -11.89
N GLY A 278 -72.19 -36.42 -12.56
CA GLY A 278 -71.83 -35.21 -13.30
C GLY A 278 -71.36 -35.54 -14.71
N VAL A 279 -71.69 -34.67 -15.66
CA VAL A 279 -71.23 -34.77 -17.06
C VAL A 279 -70.67 -33.42 -17.45
N ASN A 280 -69.37 -33.38 -17.75
CA ASN A 280 -68.65 -32.15 -18.11
C ASN A 280 -67.82 -32.35 -19.37
N LYS A 281 -67.53 -31.26 -20.08
CA LYS A 281 -66.54 -31.29 -21.16
C LYS A 281 -65.14 -31.48 -20.59
N GLN A 282 -64.29 -32.23 -21.29
CA GLN A 282 -62.88 -32.33 -20.94
C GLN A 282 -62.12 -31.08 -21.43
N PHE A 283 -61.26 -30.53 -20.58
CA PHE A 283 -60.33 -29.48 -20.94
C PHE A 283 -58.89 -29.87 -20.57
N PRO A 284 -57.88 -29.31 -21.25
CA PRO A 284 -56.50 -29.43 -20.82
C PRO A 284 -56.29 -28.84 -19.43
N GLU A 285 -55.27 -29.32 -18.72
CA GLU A 285 -55.01 -28.93 -17.34
C GLU A 285 -54.83 -27.41 -17.18
N ALA A 286 -54.09 -26.74 -18.08
CA ALA A 286 -53.92 -25.29 -18.04
C ALA A 286 -55.25 -24.52 -18.11
N ILE A 287 -56.21 -25.03 -18.90
CA ILE A 287 -57.55 -24.44 -19.02
C ILE A 287 -58.39 -24.75 -17.77
N GLU A 288 -58.31 -25.95 -17.21
CA GLU A 288 -58.98 -26.29 -15.94
C GLU A 288 -58.47 -25.42 -14.78
N GLN A 289 -57.17 -25.20 -14.69
CA GLN A 289 -56.57 -24.32 -13.68
C GLN A 289 -57.07 -22.87 -13.84
N ALA A 290 -57.12 -22.35 -15.07
CA ALA A 290 -57.68 -21.03 -15.35
C ALA A 290 -59.19 -20.95 -15.02
N ARG A 291 -59.96 -21.99 -15.32
CA ARG A 291 -61.39 -22.06 -14.94
C ARG A 291 -61.57 -22.10 -13.42
N LYS A 292 -60.67 -22.79 -12.72
CA LYS A 292 -60.70 -22.91 -11.26
C LYS A 292 -60.53 -21.58 -10.55
N SER A 293 -59.64 -20.71 -11.04
CA SER A 293 -59.50 -19.34 -10.50
C SER A 293 -60.69 -18.45 -10.82
N LEU A 294 -61.42 -18.72 -11.91
CA LEU A 294 -62.60 -17.94 -12.31
C LEU A 294 -63.90 -18.38 -11.61
N TYR A 295 -63.99 -19.58 -11.04
CA TYR A 295 -65.22 -20.05 -10.38
C TYR A 295 -65.70 -19.21 -9.19
N PRO A 296 -64.83 -18.75 -8.26
CA PRO A 296 -65.25 -17.87 -7.17
C PRO A 296 -65.89 -16.57 -7.70
N ILE A 297 -65.22 -15.95 -8.67
CA ILE A 297 -65.64 -14.69 -9.30
C ILE A 297 -66.95 -14.89 -10.05
N MET A 298 -67.07 -15.98 -10.82
CA MET A 298 -68.31 -16.34 -11.51
C MET A 298 -69.48 -16.50 -10.54
N LYS A 299 -69.25 -17.06 -9.34
CA LYS A 299 -70.29 -17.28 -8.33
C LYS A 299 -70.71 -15.97 -7.67
N GLU A 300 -69.75 -15.09 -7.38
CA GLU A 300 -69.96 -13.74 -6.86
C GLU A 300 -70.78 -12.87 -7.82
N MET A 301 -70.31 -12.71 -9.05
CA MET A 301 -71.00 -11.92 -10.09
C MET A 301 -72.43 -12.43 -10.36
N LYS A 302 -72.64 -13.75 -10.26
CA LYS A 302 -73.97 -14.34 -10.39
C LYS A 302 -74.87 -14.06 -9.19
N ALA A 303 -74.30 -13.98 -7.97
CA ALA A 303 -75.05 -13.62 -6.77
C ALA A 303 -75.48 -12.15 -6.80
N GLU A 304 -74.68 -11.29 -7.44
CA GLU A 304 -74.97 -9.87 -7.69
C GLU A 304 -75.99 -9.63 -8.82
N GLY A 305 -76.42 -10.69 -9.51
CA GLY A 305 -77.44 -10.61 -10.56
C GLY A 305 -76.89 -10.37 -11.97
N HIS A 306 -75.57 -10.33 -12.16
CA HIS A 306 -74.96 -10.18 -13.48
C HIS A 306 -75.14 -11.43 -14.36
N ARG A 307 -75.20 -11.23 -15.68
CA ARG A 307 -75.25 -12.32 -16.67
C ARG A 307 -73.86 -12.84 -16.94
N VAL A 308 -73.53 -13.98 -16.35
CA VAL A 308 -72.19 -14.58 -16.44
C VAL A 308 -72.13 -15.77 -17.39
N ARG A 309 -71.10 -15.83 -18.25
CA ARG A 309 -70.83 -16.96 -19.16
C ARG A 309 -69.35 -17.32 -19.17
N LEU A 310 -69.01 -18.56 -18.83
CA LEU A 310 -67.63 -19.08 -18.89
C LEU A 310 -67.45 -19.92 -20.17
N VAL A 311 -66.62 -19.45 -21.11
CA VAL A 311 -66.31 -20.13 -22.38
C VAL A 311 -64.83 -20.47 -22.40
N ARG A 312 -64.47 -21.76 -22.48
CA ARG A 312 -63.09 -22.24 -22.34
C ARG A 312 -62.47 -21.73 -21.03
N ASP A 313 -61.53 -20.81 -21.09
CA ASP A 313 -60.81 -20.12 -20.00
C ASP A 313 -61.26 -18.66 -19.81
N ILE A 314 -62.34 -18.24 -20.47
CA ILE A 314 -62.76 -16.83 -20.56
C ILE A 314 -64.09 -16.63 -19.83
N LEU A 315 -64.07 -15.79 -18.81
CA LEU A 315 -65.27 -15.34 -18.13
C LEU A 315 -65.82 -14.09 -18.83
N TYR A 316 -67.09 -14.12 -19.20
CA TYR A 316 -67.85 -12.98 -19.69
C TYR A 316 -68.87 -12.56 -18.64
N VAL A 317 -68.91 -11.27 -18.30
CA VAL A 317 -69.89 -10.67 -17.37
C VAL A 317 -70.63 -9.58 -18.16
N ASP A 318 -71.96 -9.71 -18.24
CA ASP A 318 -72.84 -8.87 -19.05
C ASP A 318 -72.42 -8.71 -20.53
N GLY A 319 -71.80 -9.76 -21.07
CA GLY A 319 -71.33 -9.80 -22.45
C GLY A 319 -69.91 -9.24 -22.65
N VAL A 320 -69.27 -8.69 -21.62
CA VAL A 320 -67.91 -8.16 -21.67
C VAL A 320 -66.92 -9.16 -21.06
N ILE A 321 -65.71 -9.26 -21.63
CA ILE A 321 -64.65 -10.12 -21.09
C ILE A 321 -64.24 -9.59 -19.71
N TYR A 322 -64.28 -10.46 -18.72
CA TYR A 322 -63.74 -10.17 -17.40
C TYR A 322 -62.21 -10.30 -17.45
N ASN A 323 -61.52 -9.16 -17.35
CA ASN A 323 -60.07 -9.12 -17.29
C ASN A 323 -59.58 -9.53 -15.89
N HIS A 324 -59.53 -10.84 -15.64
CA HIS A 324 -58.81 -11.38 -14.49
C HIS A 324 -57.32 -11.33 -14.78
N GLN A 325 -56.54 -10.45 -14.14
CA GLN A 325 -55.08 -10.59 -14.11
C GLN A 325 -54.72 -11.63 -13.05
N PRO A 326 -54.22 -12.82 -13.42
CA PRO A 326 -53.67 -13.74 -12.44
C PRO A 326 -52.37 -13.13 -11.90
N LEU A 327 -52.18 -13.09 -10.58
CA LEU A 327 -50.83 -12.97 -10.02
C LEU A 327 -49.99 -14.12 -10.59
N ASN A 328 -48.98 -13.79 -11.40
CA ASN A 328 -48.04 -14.68 -12.11
C ASN A 328 -48.46 -15.25 -13.48
N SER A 329 -49.15 -14.48 -14.33
CA SER A 329 -49.16 -14.75 -15.78
C SER A 329 -48.54 -13.57 -16.56
N PRO A 330 -47.66 -13.81 -17.55
CA PRO A 330 -47.10 -12.74 -18.36
C PRO A 330 -48.22 -11.98 -19.08
N SER A 331 -48.08 -10.65 -19.10
CA SER A 331 -49.05 -9.67 -19.59
C SER A 331 -49.75 -10.10 -20.89
N PRO A 332 -51.09 -9.97 -20.99
CA PRO A 332 -51.83 -10.28 -22.21
C PRO A 332 -51.66 -9.13 -23.21
N ASN A 333 -50.49 -9.00 -23.81
CA ASN A 333 -50.35 -8.17 -25.01
C ASN A 333 -51.08 -8.87 -26.16
N ASN A 334 -52.18 -8.24 -26.59
CA ASN A 334 -52.93 -8.49 -27.82
C ASN A 334 -53.42 -9.92 -28.08
N ARG A 335 -54.40 -10.38 -27.30
CA ARG A 335 -55.29 -11.45 -27.78
C ARG A 335 -56.75 -11.13 -27.50
N ARG A 336 -57.50 -10.82 -28.57
CA ARG A 336 -58.73 -11.50 -29.02
C ARG A 336 -59.47 -10.65 -30.07
N GLU A 337 -59.17 -10.91 -31.33
CA GLU A 337 -60.24 -10.96 -32.34
C GLU A 337 -60.70 -12.42 -32.44
N VAL A 338 -62.01 -12.58 -32.55
CA VAL A 338 -62.76 -13.84 -32.47
C VAL A 338 -62.27 -14.80 -33.56
N LEU A 339 -61.73 -15.96 -33.16
CA LEU A 339 -61.46 -17.07 -34.09
C LEU A 339 -62.80 -17.68 -34.53
N ASN A 340 -63.32 -17.21 -35.65
CA ASN A 340 -64.25 -17.97 -36.47
C ASN A 340 -63.52 -18.46 -37.72
N THR A 341 -63.72 -19.74 -38.02
CA THR A 341 -63.30 -20.52 -39.20
C THR A 341 -61.81 -20.84 -39.44
N PRO A 342 -61.50 -22.02 -40.04
CA PRO A 342 -60.12 -22.48 -40.32
C PRO A 342 -59.33 -21.64 -41.34
N GLU A 343 -59.98 -20.75 -42.10
CA GLU A 343 -59.34 -19.94 -43.15
C GLU A 343 -58.44 -18.83 -42.58
N ASP A 344 -58.77 -18.25 -41.42
CA ASP A 344 -58.02 -17.13 -40.84
C ASP A 344 -56.64 -17.50 -40.28
N TYR A 345 -56.41 -18.79 -40.00
CA TYR A 345 -55.10 -19.26 -39.51
C TYR A 345 -54.02 -19.20 -40.60
N GLN A 346 -54.38 -19.48 -41.87
CA GLN A 346 -53.41 -19.43 -42.97
C GLN A 346 -53.04 -17.99 -43.36
N SER A 347 -54.01 -17.07 -43.27
CA SER A 347 -53.82 -15.64 -43.54
C SER A 347 -52.83 -14.97 -42.57
N ARG A 348 -52.82 -15.39 -41.29
CA ARG A 348 -51.85 -14.90 -40.29
C ARG A 348 -50.43 -15.42 -40.51
N LYS A 349 -50.27 -16.67 -40.97
CA LYS A 349 -48.94 -17.23 -41.28
C LYS A 349 -48.29 -16.55 -42.48
N ARG A 350 -49.09 -16.04 -43.44
CA ARG A 350 -48.64 -15.19 -44.54
C ARG A 350 -48.23 -13.80 -44.07
N ARG A 351 -49.09 -13.08 -43.34
CA ARG A 351 -48.79 -11.73 -42.82
C ARG A 351 -47.56 -11.67 -41.90
N ARG A 352 -47.33 -12.69 -41.06
CA ARG A 352 -46.13 -12.78 -40.20
C ARG A 352 -44.85 -13.17 -40.96
N ARG A 353 -44.96 -13.84 -42.11
CA ARG A 353 -43.81 -14.09 -43.00
C ARG A 353 -43.44 -12.85 -43.80
N GLU A 354 -44.45 -12.09 -44.25
CA GLU A 354 -44.24 -10.81 -44.94
C GLU A 354 -43.62 -9.75 -44.02
N SER A 355 -44.02 -9.69 -42.73
CA SER A 355 -43.42 -8.75 -41.78
C SER A 355 -42.00 -9.11 -41.34
N ARG A 356 -41.58 -10.37 -41.46
CA ARG A 356 -40.19 -10.80 -41.22
C ARG A 356 -39.27 -10.50 -42.40
N ASN A 357 -39.82 -10.37 -43.61
CA ASN A 357 -39.07 -10.03 -44.83
C ASN A 357 -39.04 -8.52 -45.12
N SER A 358 -39.83 -7.70 -44.41
CA SER A 358 -39.90 -6.25 -44.63
C SER A 358 -39.01 -5.42 -43.69
N THR A 359 -38.22 -6.06 -42.82
CA THR A 359 -37.30 -5.39 -41.88
C THR A 359 -35.84 -5.40 -42.36
N ASP A 360 -35.57 -5.82 -43.59
CA ASP A 360 -34.28 -5.56 -44.24
C ASP A 360 -34.33 -4.26 -45.04
N HIS A 361 -33.57 -3.29 -44.53
CA HIS A 361 -32.97 -2.09 -45.16
C HIS A 361 -33.70 -0.73 -45.10
N PRO A 362 -32.92 0.37 -45.02
CA PRO A 362 -31.45 0.47 -45.04
C PRO A 362 -30.79 0.42 -43.66
#